data_AF-A0A660R8V0-F1
#
_entry.id   AF-A0A660R8V0-F1
#
_cell.length_a   1.000
_cell.length_b   1.000
_cell.length_c   1.000
_cell.angle_alpha   90.00
_cell.angle_beta   90.00
_cell.angle_gamma   90.00
#
_symmetry.space_group_name_H-M   'P 1'
#
loop_
_entity.id
_entity.type
_entity.pdbx_description
1 polymer ?
#
loop_
_entity_poly.entity_id
_entity_poly.type
_entity_poly.pdbx_seq_one_letter_code
_entity_poly.pdbx_strand_id
1 'polypeptide(L)'
;MMEKLNDLLERLRKFKRDRDWEKYHNPKDVAISVVIEASELLEIFQWIEPSELPTVVEERMDRIKDEIADVFLYLLSLCDALNLDILKISFEKLEKNEKKYPVERFKGTRRKYNEFPLEDG
;
A
#
# COMPACT_ATOMS: atom_id res chain seq x y z
N MET A 1 -8.95 16.07 -4.14
CA MET A 1 -8.25 14.79 -3.85
C MET A 1 -6.86 15.06 -3.33
N MET A 2 -6.03 15.80 -4.08
CA MET A 2 -4.70 16.25 -3.64
C MET A 2 -4.75 17.10 -2.35
N GLU A 3 -5.73 18.00 -2.24
CA GLU A 3 -5.96 18.81 -1.02
C GLU A 3 -6.17 17.93 0.23
N LYS A 4 -7.11 16.97 0.18
CA LYS A 4 -7.36 16.04 1.30
C LYS A 4 -6.14 15.20 1.69
N LEU A 5 -5.30 14.83 0.73
CA LEU A 5 -4.06 14.07 1.01
C LEU A 5 -3.03 14.96 1.71
N ASN A 6 -2.90 16.21 1.28
CA ASN A 6 -2.02 17.19 1.93
C ASN A 6 -2.50 17.50 3.35
N ASP A 7 -3.82 17.64 3.56
CA ASP A 7 -4.40 17.82 4.90
C ASP A 7 -4.07 16.65 5.83
N LEU A 8 -4.17 15.42 5.31
CA LEU A 8 -3.81 14.21 6.04
C LEU A 8 -2.32 14.18 6.38
N LEU A 9 -1.45 14.47 5.41
CA LEU A 9 -0.01 14.52 5.61
C LEU A 9 0.37 15.57 6.65
N GLU A 10 -0.22 16.76 6.61
CA GLU A 10 0.07 17.80 7.59
C GLU A 10 -0.42 17.42 8.98
N ARG A 11 -1.61 16.80 9.09
CA ARG A 11 -2.09 16.26 10.36
C ARG A 11 -1.17 15.18 10.91
N LEU A 12 -0.62 14.32 10.05
CA LEU A 12 0.33 13.28 10.41
C LEU A 12 1.67 13.86 10.86
N ARG A 13 2.20 14.86 10.16
CA ARG A 13 3.39 15.61 10.58
C ARG A 13 3.17 16.28 11.94
N LYS A 14 2.04 16.94 12.13
CA LYS A 14 1.66 17.53 13.42
C LYS A 14 1.60 16.47 14.52
N PHE A 15 0.96 15.33 14.27
CA PHE A 15 0.88 14.22 15.24
C PHE A 15 2.26 13.74 15.70
N LYS A 16 3.22 13.63 14.76
CA LYS A 16 4.61 13.24 15.02
C LYS A 16 5.36 14.34 15.80
N ARG A 17 5.23 15.61 15.39
CA ARG A 17 5.84 16.77 16.05
C ARG A 17 5.37 16.94 17.49
N ASP A 18 4.06 16.85 17.74
CA ASP A 18 3.46 17.00 19.07
C ASP A 18 3.98 15.95 20.08
N ARG A 19 4.65 14.89 19.61
CA ARG A 19 5.20 13.79 20.43
C ARG A 19 6.72 13.70 20.39
N ASP A 20 7.41 14.64 19.72
CA ASP A 20 8.84 14.58 19.44
C ASP A 20 9.28 13.26 18.75
N TRP A 21 8.42 12.68 17.91
CA TRP A 21 8.65 11.40 17.25
C TRP A 21 9.40 11.50 15.93
N GLU A 22 9.66 12.71 15.44
CA GLU A 22 10.40 12.93 14.19
C GLU A 22 11.78 12.26 14.20
N LYS A 23 12.44 12.21 15.37
CA LYS A 23 13.73 11.53 15.56
C LYS A 23 13.72 10.01 15.31
N TYR A 24 12.53 9.38 15.37
CA TYR A 24 12.35 7.95 15.12
C TYR A 24 11.86 7.66 13.70
N HIS A 25 11.53 8.68 12.92
CA HIS A 25 10.99 8.55 11.56
C HIS A 25 12.09 8.64 10.48
N ASN A 26 13.21 7.93 10.67
CA ASN A 26 14.16 7.74 9.57
C ASN A 26 13.61 6.72 8.57
N PRO A 27 13.95 6.81 7.27
CA PRO A 27 13.34 5.96 6.24
C PRO A 27 13.43 4.45 6.50
N LYS A 28 14.52 3.99 7.12
CA LYS A 28 14.70 2.56 7.44
C LYS A 28 13.68 2.09 8.48
N ASP A 29 13.53 2.82 9.58
CA ASP A 29 12.61 2.44 10.65
C ASP A 29 11.14 2.57 10.20
N VAL A 30 10.80 3.61 9.43
CA VAL A 30 9.44 3.75 8.87
C VAL A 30 9.12 2.63 7.87
N ALA A 31 10.09 2.21 7.04
CA ALA A 31 9.89 1.08 6.14
C ALA A 31 9.67 -0.24 6.89
N ILE A 32 10.28 -0.42 8.06
CA ILE A 32 9.99 -1.56 8.95
C ILE A 32 8.54 -1.48 9.44
N SER A 33 8.09 -0.32 9.91
CA SER A 33 6.69 -0.14 10.33
C SER A 33 5.69 -0.48 9.21
N VAL A 34 5.94 -0.07 7.97
CA VAL A 34 5.08 -0.46 6.82
C VAL A 34 4.90 -1.97 6.73
N VAL A 35 5.97 -2.75 6.92
CA VAL A 35 5.91 -4.21 6.84
C VAL A 35 5.22 -4.82 8.06
N ILE A 36 5.40 -4.23 9.25
CA ILE A 36 4.71 -4.66 10.47
C ILE A 36 3.20 -4.53 10.27
N GLU A 37 2.69 -3.35 9.93
CA GLU A 37 1.24 -3.15 9.77
C GLU A 37 0.67 -3.95 8.59
N ALA A 38 1.45 -4.16 7.53
CA ALA A 38 1.04 -5.03 6.43
C ALA A 38 0.94 -6.50 6.87
N SER A 39 1.74 -6.90 7.86
CA SER A 39 1.70 -8.23 8.46
C SER A 39 0.53 -8.36 9.44
N GLU A 40 0.17 -7.30 10.17
CA GLU A 40 -1.05 -7.24 11.00
C GLU A 40 -2.31 -7.34 10.13
N LEU A 41 -2.34 -6.62 8.99
CA LEU A 41 -3.39 -6.77 7.98
C LEU A 41 -3.48 -8.21 7.46
N LEU A 42 -2.33 -8.84 7.18
CA LEU A 42 -2.29 -10.24 6.70
C LEU A 42 -2.82 -11.21 7.75
N GLU A 43 -2.51 -11.00 9.04
CA GLU A 43 -2.95 -11.85 10.14
C GLU A 43 -4.48 -11.96 10.21
N ILE A 44 -5.20 -10.88 9.87
CA ILE A 44 -6.67 -10.88 9.82
C ILE A 44 -7.19 -11.98 8.88
N PHE A 45 -6.47 -12.28 7.80
CA PHE A 45 -6.88 -13.25 6.80
C PHE A 45 -6.26 -14.64 7.00
N GLN A 46 -5.42 -14.80 8.03
CA GLN A 46 -4.72 -16.04 8.29
C GLN A 46 -5.68 -17.12 8.80
N TRP A 47 -5.48 -18.36 8.34
CA TRP A 47 -6.22 -19.55 8.77
C TRP A 47 -7.74 -19.51 8.52
N ILE A 48 -8.19 -18.81 7.47
CA ILE A 48 -9.59 -18.76 7.07
C ILE A 48 -9.82 -19.60 5.82
N GLU A 49 -10.83 -20.47 5.84
CA GLU A 49 -11.27 -21.18 4.64
C GLU A 49 -11.98 -20.22 3.67
N PRO A 50 -11.78 -20.34 2.34
CA PRO A 50 -12.39 -19.41 1.38
C PRO A 50 -13.92 -19.27 1.48
N SER A 51 -14.61 -20.32 1.93
CA SER A 51 -16.06 -20.31 2.16
C SER A 51 -16.51 -19.45 3.35
N GLU A 52 -15.64 -19.24 4.33
CA GLU A 52 -15.91 -18.47 5.56
C GLU A 52 -15.50 -16.99 5.42
N LEU A 53 -14.69 -16.68 4.39
CA LEU A 53 -14.14 -15.35 4.16
C LEU A 53 -15.18 -14.21 4.16
N PRO A 54 -16.37 -14.33 3.54
CA PRO A 54 -17.36 -13.25 3.57
C PRO A 54 -17.81 -12.89 4.99
N THR A 55 -18.11 -13.89 5.81
CA THR A 55 -18.55 -13.70 7.20
C THR A 55 -17.42 -13.13 8.04
N VAL A 56 -16.21 -13.69 7.93
CA VAL A 56 -15.06 -13.21 8.71
C VAL A 56 -14.68 -11.78 8.34
N VAL A 57 -14.79 -11.39 7.07
CA VAL A 57 -14.56 -10.00 6.63
C VAL A 57 -15.59 -9.06 7.25
N GLU A 58 -16.86 -9.46 7.32
CA GLU A 58 -17.91 -8.67 7.96
C GLU A 58 -17.63 -8.49 9.46
N GLU A 59 -17.32 -9.58 10.17
CA GLU A 59 -17.03 -9.58 11.60
C GLU A 59 -15.75 -8.79 11.97
N ARG A 60 -14.72 -8.83 11.10
CA ARG A 60 -13.42 -8.20 11.34
C ARG A 60 -13.27 -6.85 10.63
N MET A 61 -14.34 -6.31 10.04
CA MET A 61 -14.30 -5.13 9.17
C MET A 61 -13.62 -3.91 9.81
N ASP A 62 -13.85 -3.65 11.09
CA ASP A 62 -13.24 -2.49 11.76
C ASP A 62 -11.73 -2.67 11.92
N ARG A 63 -11.25 -3.86 12.31
CA ARG A 63 -9.82 -4.15 12.33
C ARG A 63 -9.21 -4.05 10.92
N ILE A 64 -9.90 -4.55 9.89
CA ILE A 64 -9.44 -4.42 8.49
C ILE A 64 -9.23 -2.95 8.11
N LYS A 65 -10.17 -2.06 8.47
CA LYS A 65 -10.05 -0.63 8.18
C LYS A 65 -8.85 -0.01 8.90
N ASP A 66 -8.65 -0.37 10.16
CA ASP A 66 -7.54 0.14 10.97
C ASP A 66 -6.19 -0.27 10.37
N GLU A 67 -5.97 -1.56 10.08
CA GLU A 67 -4.68 -2.00 9.52
C GLU A 67 -4.43 -1.45 8.11
N ILE A 68 -5.48 -1.32 7.28
CA ILE A 68 -5.34 -0.66 5.96
C ILE A 68 -4.92 0.80 6.14
N ALA A 69 -5.52 1.51 7.10
CA ALA A 69 -5.17 2.88 7.39
C ALA A 69 -3.74 3.00 7.91
N ASP A 70 -3.31 2.11 8.80
CA ASP A 70 -1.97 2.12 9.37
C ASP A 70 -0.89 1.85 8.30
N VAL A 71 -1.08 0.84 7.46
CA VAL A 71 -0.21 0.62 6.28
C VAL A 71 -0.10 1.88 5.43
N PHE A 72 -1.24 2.55 5.16
CA PHE A 72 -1.26 3.76 4.34
C PHE A 72 -0.55 4.94 5.02
N LEU A 73 -0.78 5.15 6.32
CA LEU A 73 -0.17 6.25 7.08
C LEU A 73 1.35 6.09 7.22
N TYR A 74 1.85 4.88 7.40
CA TYR A 74 3.31 4.65 7.39
C TYR A 74 3.90 4.76 5.99
N LEU A 75 3.22 4.31 4.93
CA LEU A 75 3.66 4.55 3.56
C LEU A 75 3.74 6.06 3.25
N LEU A 76 2.76 6.83 3.71
CA LEU A 76 2.73 8.27 3.56
C LEU A 76 3.87 8.93 4.36
N SER A 77 4.13 8.45 5.58
CA SER A 77 5.30 8.89 6.37
C SER A 77 6.63 8.54 5.73
N LEU A 78 6.74 7.39 5.06
CA LEU A 78 7.95 6.99 4.35
C LEU A 78 8.20 7.90 3.15
N CYS A 79 7.14 8.21 2.40
CA CYS A 79 7.23 9.16 1.29
C CYS A 79 7.64 10.55 1.79
N ASP A 80 7.06 11.01 2.90
CA ASP A 80 7.42 12.27 3.56
C ASP A 80 8.90 12.31 3.94
N ALA A 81 9.42 11.25 4.58
CA ALA A 81 10.83 11.14 4.95
C ALA A 81 11.79 11.07 3.76
N LEU A 82 11.31 10.63 2.59
CA LEU A 82 12.07 10.53 1.33
C LEU A 82 11.82 11.70 0.37
N ASN A 83 10.98 12.68 0.74
CA ASN A 83 10.52 13.78 -0.11
C ASN A 83 9.88 13.30 -1.43
N LEU A 84 9.04 12.27 -1.36
CA LEU A 84 8.32 11.71 -2.51
C LEU A 84 6.85 12.14 -2.51
N ASP A 85 6.35 12.48 -3.70
CA ASP A 85 4.92 12.63 -3.94
C ASP A 85 4.34 11.25 -4.31
N ILE A 86 3.59 10.66 -3.37
CA ILE A 86 3.00 9.32 -3.53
C ILE A 86 2.04 9.24 -4.72
N LEU A 87 1.29 10.30 -5.03
CA LEU A 87 0.35 10.31 -6.16
C LEU A 87 1.12 10.30 -7.47
N LYS A 88 2.12 11.18 -7.59
CA LYS A 88 2.97 11.26 -8.78
C LYS A 88 3.65 9.92 -9.08
N ILE A 89 4.35 9.33 -8.10
CA ILE A 89 5.07 8.07 -8.31
C ILE A 89 4.11 6.89 -8.57
N SER A 90 2.88 6.96 -8.04
CA SER A 90 1.84 5.95 -8.29
C SER A 90 1.35 5.99 -9.73
N PHE A 91 1.09 7.18 -10.29
CA PHE A 91 0.74 7.34 -11.71
C PHE A 91 1.86 6.87 -12.63
N GLU A 92 3.11 7.29 -12.37
CA GLU A 92 4.28 6.83 -13.14
C GLU A 92 4.43 5.30 -13.08
N LYS A 93 4.14 4.69 -11.93
CA LYS A 93 4.19 3.23 -11.77
C LYS A 93 3.04 2.54 -12.51
N LEU A 94 1.85 3.13 -12.52
CA LEU A 94 0.70 2.60 -13.24
C LEU A 94 0.96 2.59 -14.75
N GLU A 95 1.47 3.69 -15.31
CA GLU A 95 1.84 3.75 -16.74
C GLU A 95 2.88 2.68 -17.12
N LYS A 96 3.87 2.43 -16.24
CA LYS A 96 4.85 1.35 -16.42
C LYS A 96 4.18 -0.03 -16.37
N ASN A 97 3.16 -0.21 -15.53
CA ASN A 97 2.43 -1.48 -15.44
C ASN A 97 1.54 -1.69 -16.67
N GLU A 98 0.87 -0.68 -17.18
CA GLU A 98 0.05 -0.76 -18.40
C GLU A 98 0.89 -1.18 -19.61
N LYS A 99 2.10 -0.61 -19.75
CA LYS A 99 3.06 -1.02 -20.79
C LYS A 99 3.56 -2.46 -20.60
N LYS A 100 3.71 -2.89 -19.34
CA LYS A 100 4.19 -4.24 -18.99
C LYS A 100 3.12 -5.32 -19.12
N TYR A 101 1.85 -4.95 -18.99
CA TYR A 101 0.69 -5.84 -19.02
C TYR A 101 -0.40 -5.31 -19.99
N PRO A 102 -0.14 -5.28 -21.30
CA PRO A 102 -1.10 -4.78 -22.29
C PRO A 102 -2.39 -5.60 -22.31
N VAL A 103 -3.53 -4.93 -22.47
CA VAL A 103 -4.87 -5.55 -22.40
C VAL A 103 -5.02 -6.70 -23.40
N GLU A 104 -4.46 -6.54 -24.59
CA GLU A 104 -4.53 -7.49 -25.70
C GLU A 104 -3.91 -8.84 -25.34
N ARG A 105 -2.95 -8.87 -24.41
CA ARG A 105 -2.25 -10.10 -23.98
C ARG A 105 -2.67 -10.57 -22.59
N PHE A 106 -3.12 -9.66 -21.72
CA PHE A 106 -3.32 -9.95 -20.29
C PHE A 106 -4.79 -9.92 -19.80
N LYS A 107 -5.76 -9.63 -20.68
CA LYS A 107 -7.18 -9.66 -20.29
C LYS A 107 -7.62 -11.07 -19.87
N GLY A 108 -8.15 -11.19 -18.65
CA GLY A 108 -8.72 -12.45 -18.13
C GLY A 108 -7.69 -13.51 -17.72
N THR A 109 -6.40 -13.18 -17.72
CA THR A 109 -5.33 -14.12 -17.33
C THR A 109 -4.60 -13.65 -16.06
N ARG A 110 -4.16 -14.62 -15.25
CA ARG A 110 -3.30 -14.38 -14.06
C ARG A 110 -1.82 -14.57 -14.38
N ARG A 111 -1.48 -14.87 -15.64
CA ARG A 111 -0.09 -15.12 -16.07
C ARG A 111 0.76 -13.88 -15.90
N LYS A 112 1.99 -14.07 -15.47
CA LYS A 112 2.96 -12.97 -15.38
C LYS A 112 3.58 -12.69 -16.75
N TYR A 113 4.08 -11.47 -16.92
CA TYR A 113 4.70 -11.02 -18.17
C TYR A 113 5.88 -11.88 -18.64
N ASN A 114 6.56 -12.53 -17.70
CA ASN A 114 7.67 -13.45 -17.95
C ASN A 114 7.24 -14.88 -18.27
N GLU A 115 5.93 -15.16 -18.32
CA GLU A 115 5.36 -16.48 -18.67
C GLU A 115 4.84 -16.51 -20.12
N PHE A 116 5.01 -15.43 -20.88
CA PHE A 116 4.80 -15.41 -22.33
C PHE A 116 6.14 -15.63 -23.02
N PRO A 117 6.28 -16.63 -23.90
CA PRO A 117 7.41 -16.71 -24.80
C PRO A 117 7.50 -15.40 -25.58
N LEU A 118 8.71 -14.89 -25.78
CA LEU A 118 8.93 -13.91 -26.84
C LEU A 118 8.47 -14.60 -28.12
N GLU A 119 7.36 -14.16 -28.71
CA GLU A 119 7.12 -14.45 -30.12
C GLU A 119 8.22 -13.70 -30.87
N ASP A 120 9.29 -14.43 -31.17
CA ASP A 120 10.33 -14.00 -32.08
C ASP A 120 9.64 -13.64 -33.40
N GLY A 121 9.69 -12.36 -33.75
CA GLY A 121 9.27 -11.86 -35.05
C GLY A 121 10.21 -12.30 -36.16
#